data_AF-A0A9E5K900-F1
#
_entry.id   AF-A0A9E5K900-F1
#
_cell.length_a   1.000
_cell.length_b   1.000
_cell.length_c   1.000
_cell.angle_alpha   90.00
_cell.angle_beta   90.00
_cell.angle_gamma   90.00
#
_symmetry.space_group_name_H-M   'P 1'
#
loop_
_entity.id
_entity.type
_entity.pdbx_description
1 polymer ?
#
loop_
_entity_poly.entity_id
_entity_poly.type
_entity_poly.pdbx_seq_one_letter_code
_entity_poly.pdbx_strand_id
1 'polypeptide(L)'
;HVVGDELGLRLDNHQLPRPPQGHSADPQGQVLADQHGDPVTIILRGAQPKKVLAVGDLQTPELVQEIWAKGCDVTWEKASRCPCAVEWEPEGTITAGLTTTPRADCPACGGGGWYYYSSQTIRALILQSTGQTVLDARFLSFPGSAAITTLPEHPIKPFDRLTPTQAYWRYTETRQHTGTSYSLRYPVVDITYTVGTEADPKVYETVTRGVWNCIEADSTGQVIYVAGSPKQYVQGVNFTITAGGAINWTIGGASVPTVGDRLSWDYTCRPRYVIKTMRFLHRQTFFVESGRNHATSPLPHQAVGELDGIGS
;
A
#
# COMPACT_ATOMS: atom_id res chain seq x y z
N HIS A 1 0.11 42.63 38.63
CA HIS A 1 -1.11 42.23 39.37
C HIS A 1 -1.94 41.34 38.46
N VAL A 2 -2.45 40.23 39.01
CA VAL A 2 -3.09 39.06 38.32
C VAL A 2 -2.03 38.18 37.64
N VAL A 3 -1.46 37.10 38.19
CA VAL A 3 -1.92 35.90 38.94
C VAL A 3 -2.83 34.97 38.13
N GLY A 4 -2.38 33.72 37.93
CA GLY A 4 -3.12 32.60 37.34
C GLY A 4 -2.16 31.73 36.50
N ASP A 5 -1.38 30.84 37.09
CA ASP A 5 -1.69 29.52 37.66
C ASP A 5 -1.21 28.40 36.73
N GLU A 6 -0.44 27.51 37.34
CA GLU A 6 0.26 26.37 36.76
C GLU A 6 -0.70 25.25 36.34
N LEU A 7 -0.42 24.61 35.20
CA LEU A 7 -0.88 23.25 34.93
C LEU A 7 0.33 22.41 34.53
N GLY A 8 1.11 22.03 35.55
CA GLY A 8 2.08 20.95 35.47
C GLY A 8 1.36 19.62 35.43
N LEU A 9 1.30 19.00 34.25
CA LEU A 9 0.89 17.60 34.09
C LEU A 9 2.01 16.69 34.64
N ARG A 10 1.91 16.35 35.92
CA ARG A 10 2.65 15.26 36.56
C ARG A 10 2.09 13.95 36.01
N LEU A 11 2.91 13.21 35.25
CA LEU A 11 2.67 11.81 34.94
C LEU A 11 3.00 11.00 36.20
N ASP A 12 1.99 10.66 36.98
CA ASP A 12 2.12 9.68 38.04
C ASP A 12 2.40 8.31 37.41
N ASN A 13 3.62 7.81 37.62
CA ASN A 13 4.00 6.43 37.35
C ASN A 13 3.16 5.50 38.23
N HIS A 14 2.00 5.08 37.73
CA HIS A 14 1.31 3.90 38.24
C HIS A 14 2.21 2.69 38.00
N GLN A 15 2.99 2.33 39.02
CA GLN A 15 3.62 1.02 39.10
C GLN A 15 2.51 -0.03 39.05
N LEU A 16 2.45 -0.77 37.94
CA LEU A 16 1.65 -1.98 37.87
C LEU A 16 2.10 -2.92 39.01
N PRO A 17 1.17 -3.54 39.76
CA PRO A 17 1.53 -4.47 40.81
C PRO A 17 2.33 -5.62 40.19
N ARG A 18 3.51 -5.89 40.77
CA ARG A 18 4.31 -7.06 40.39
C ARG A 18 3.45 -8.30 40.61
N PRO A 19 3.45 -9.27 39.68
CA PRO A 19 2.79 -10.54 39.92
C PRO A 19 3.43 -11.18 41.17
N PRO A 20 2.64 -11.82 42.04
CA PRO A 20 3.17 -12.53 43.19
C PRO A 20 4.19 -13.56 42.71
N GLN A 21 5.39 -13.50 43.27
CA GLN A 21 6.41 -14.52 43.06
C GLN A 21 5.84 -15.86 43.51
N GLY A 22 5.74 -16.79 42.57
CA GLY A 22 5.19 -18.11 42.82
C GLY A 22 5.95 -18.83 43.92
N HIS A 23 5.25 -19.14 45.01
CA HIS A 23 5.65 -20.22 45.88
C HIS A 23 5.59 -21.52 45.06
N SER A 24 6.70 -22.26 45.03
CA SER A 24 6.74 -23.59 44.47
C SER A 24 5.68 -24.45 45.15
N ALA A 25 4.77 -25.01 44.36
CA ALA A 25 3.79 -25.97 44.84
C ALA A 25 4.53 -27.21 45.35
N ASP A 26 4.50 -27.40 46.67
CA ASP A 26 4.81 -28.66 47.33
C ASP A 26 3.67 -29.65 46.98
N PRO A 27 3.92 -30.84 46.42
CA PRO A 27 2.87 -31.73 45.93
C PRO A 27 2.20 -32.55 47.05
N GLN A 28 2.16 -32.05 48.28
CA GLN A 28 1.46 -32.70 49.37
C GLN A 28 0.11 -32.02 49.59
N GLY A 29 -0.95 -32.64 49.06
CA GLY A 29 -2.32 -32.19 49.25
C GLY A 29 -2.66 -32.08 50.73
N GLN A 30 -2.93 -30.86 51.19
CA GLN A 30 -3.56 -30.65 52.50
C GLN A 30 -5.00 -31.16 52.42
N VAL A 31 -5.29 -32.22 53.18
CA VAL A 31 -6.64 -32.69 53.43
C VAL A 31 -7.23 -31.81 54.52
N LEU A 32 -8.18 -30.95 54.16
CA LEU A 32 -9.02 -30.25 55.13
C LEU A 32 -10.11 -31.23 55.58
N ALA A 33 -10.07 -31.65 56.84
CA ALA A 33 -11.14 -32.41 57.47
C ALA A 33 -12.26 -31.46 57.90
N ASP A 34 -13.51 -31.89 57.75
CA ASP A 34 -14.63 -31.18 58.34
C ASP A 34 -14.71 -31.42 59.85
N GLN A 35 -15.67 -30.79 60.53
CA GLN A 35 -15.84 -30.86 61.98
C GLN A 35 -16.24 -32.25 62.50
N HIS A 36 -16.41 -33.23 61.61
CA HIS A 36 -16.74 -34.62 61.93
C HIS A 36 -15.64 -35.63 61.58
N GLY A 37 -14.50 -35.17 61.05
CA GLY A 37 -13.32 -36.02 60.83
C GLY A 37 -13.37 -36.86 59.55
N ASP A 38 -14.33 -36.61 58.66
CA ASP A 38 -14.39 -37.26 57.36
C ASP A 38 -13.49 -36.51 56.34
N PRO A 39 -12.71 -37.23 55.51
CA PRO A 39 -11.83 -36.59 54.53
C PRO A 39 -12.64 -35.95 53.40
N VAL A 40 -12.71 -34.62 53.40
CA VAL A 40 -13.34 -33.86 52.30
C VAL A 40 -12.37 -33.79 51.13
N THR A 41 -12.65 -34.54 50.07
CA THR A 41 -11.92 -34.41 48.80
C THR A 41 -12.40 -33.14 48.10
N ILE A 42 -11.62 -32.06 48.20
CA ILE A 42 -11.86 -30.85 47.40
C ILE A 42 -11.45 -31.17 45.96
N ILE A 43 -12.41 -31.63 45.15
CA ILE A 43 -12.23 -31.71 43.71
C ILE A 43 -12.25 -30.27 43.19
N LEU A 44 -11.06 -29.65 43.10
CA LEU A 44 -10.86 -28.46 42.28
C LEU A 44 -11.18 -28.87 40.84
N ARG A 45 -12.44 -28.75 40.44
CA ARG A 45 -12.80 -28.76 39.02
C ARG A 45 -12.09 -27.55 38.43
N GLY A 46 -10.90 -27.77 37.87
CA GLY A 46 -10.17 -26.75 37.13
C GLY A 46 -11.17 -26.08 36.21
N ALA A 47 -11.38 -24.78 36.41
CA ALA A 47 -12.32 -24.02 35.61
C ALA A 47 -11.92 -24.27 34.16
N GLN A 48 -12.76 -25.03 33.44
CA GLN A 48 -12.63 -25.17 32.00
C GLN A 48 -12.58 -23.74 31.47
N PRO A 49 -11.52 -23.35 30.74
CA PRO A 49 -11.43 -21.99 30.22
C PRO A 49 -12.74 -21.73 29.50
N LYS A 50 -13.47 -20.71 29.95
CA LYS A 50 -14.76 -20.34 29.38
C LYS A 50 -14.48 -20.19 27.89
N LYS A 51 -15.03 -21.09 27.06
CA LYS A 51 -14.88 -21.05 25.61
C LYS A 51 -15.24 -19.63 25.22
N VAL A 52 -14.24 -18.83 24.88
CA VAL A 52 -14.46 -17.45 24.44
C VAL A 52 -15.38 -17.64 23.24
N LEU A 53 -16.59 -17.08 23.34
CA LEU A 53 -17.63 -17.14 22.31
C LEU A 53 -16.97 -17.00 20.95
N ALA A 54 -17.23 -17.95 20.04
CA ALA A 54 -16.63 -18.11 18.72
C ALA A 54 -16.09 -16.79 18.14
N VAL A 55 -14.85 -16.46 18.50
CA VAL A 55 -14.02 -15.66 17.61
C VAL A 55 -13.92 -16.57 16.41
N GLY A 56 -14.58 -16.23 15.31
CA GLY A 56 -14.58 -17.07 14.12
C GLY A 56 -13.14 -17.46 13.86
N ASP A 57 -12.81 -18.74 14.07
CA ASP A 57 -11.44 -19.20 13.90
C ASP A 57 -11.05 -18.82 12.48
N LEU A 58 -9.94 -18.10 12.33
CA LEU A 58 -9.45 -17.74 11.01
C LEU A 58 -9.12 -19.04 10.27
N GLN A 59 -10.05 -19.49 9.43
CA GLN A 59 -9.88 -20.69 8.64
C GLN A 59 -8.88 -20.39 7.53
N THR A 60 -7.61 -20.57 7.85
CA THR A 60 -6.50 -20.33 6.93
C THR A 60 -6.69 -21.04 5.58
N PRO A 61 -7.18 -22.31 5.52
CA PRO A 61 -7.46 -22.96 4.24
C PRO A 61 -8.52 -22.25 3.40
N GLU A 62 -9.62 -21.77 4.02
CA GLU A 62 -10.67 -21.03 3.33
C GLU A 62 -10.13 -19.71 2.78
N LEU A 63 -9.34 -18.97 3.56
CA LEU A 63 -8.73 -17.73 3.10
C LEU A 63 -7.74 -17.95 1.94
N VAL A 64 -6.96 -19.03 1.98
CA VAL A 64 -6.10 -19.42 0.85
C VAL A 64 -6.92 -19.72 -0.39
N GLN A 65 -8.01 -20.48 -0.26
CA GLN A 65 -8.94 -20.74 -1.38
C GLN A 65 -9.52 -19.45 -1.95
N GLU A 66 -9.89 -18.50 -1.09
CA GLU A 66 -10.38 -17.18 -1.48
C GLU A 66 -9.34 -16.35 -2.24
N ILE A 67 -8.06 -16.38 -1.83
CA ILE A 67 -6.97 -15.73 -2.57
C ILE A 67 -6.82 -16.35 -3.96
N TRP A 68 -6.95 -17.67 -4.10
CA TRP A 68 -6.87 -18.34 -5.40
C TRP A 68 -8.09 -18.08 -6.28
N ALA A 69 -9.29 -18.07 -5.69
CA ALA A 69 -10.54 -17.89 -6.43
C ALA A 69 -10.77 -16.43 -6.85
N LYS A 70 -10.49 -15.47 -5.96
CA LYS A 70 -10.85 -14.05 -6.12
C LYS A 70 -9.64 -13.11 -6.16
N GLY A 71 -8.46 -13.57 -5.77
CA GLY A 71 -7.24 -12.77 -5.88
C GLY A 71 -6.83 -12.57 -7.33
N CYS A 72 -6.00 -11.56 -7.57
CA CYS A 72 -5.44 -11.24 -8.87
C CYS A 72 -3.91 -11.41 -8.86
N ASP A 73 -3.36 -11.57 -10.06
CA ASP A 73 -1.92 -11.63 -10.25
C ASP A 73 -1.33 -10.22 -10.11
N VAL A 74 -0.37 -10.09 -9.20
CA VAL A 74 0.34 -8.85 -8.92
C VAL A 74 1.83 -9.08 -9.09
N THR A 75 2.52 -8.09 -9.66
CA THR A 75 3.97 -8.00 -9.59
C THR A 75 4.34 -7.48 -8.21
N TRP A 76 4.93 -8.35 -7.38
CA TRP A 76 5.49 -8.00 -6.09
C TRP A 76 6.98 -7.70 -6.23
N GLU A 77 7.38 -6.53 -5.78
CA GLU A 77 8.77 -6.11 -5.71
C GLU A 77 9.12 -5.82 -4.25
N LYS A 78 10.21 -6.43 -3.79
CA LYS A 78 10.70 -6.22 -2.43
C LYS A 78 11.37 -4.86 -2.35
N ALA A 79 11.16 -4.13 -1.26
CA ALA A 79 11.81 -2.85 -1.05
C ALA A 79 13.02 -2.98 -0.12
N SER A 80 14.09 -2.27 -0.43
CA SER A 80 15.17 -2.04 0.52
C SER A 80 15.48 -0.57 0.56
N ARG A 81 15.88 -0.09 1.75
CA ARG A 81 16.31 1.29 1.89
C ARG A 81 17.54 1.50 1.01
N CYS A 82 17.55 2.61 0.27
CA CYS A 82 18.69 3.00 -0.53
C CYS A 82 19.86 3.35 0.41
N PRO A 83 21.08 2.83 0.15
CA PRO A 83 22.27 3.27 0.88
C PRO A 83 22.53 4.77 0.77
N CYS A 84 22.05 5.40 -0.30
CA CYS A 84 22.12 6.84 -0.52
C CYS A 84 21.26 7.68 0.46
N ALA A 85 20.39 7.05 1.25
CA ALA A 85 19.41 7.71 2.10
C ALA A 85 19.80 7.71 3.60
N VAL A 86 20.88 7.04 4.00
CA VAL A 86 21.30 6.96 5.41
C VAL A 86 22.76 6.59 5.57
N GLU A 87 23.34 7.12 6.65
CA GLU A 87 24.33 6.41 7.45
C GLU A 87 23.68 6.05 8.79
N TRP A 88 23.76 4.77 9.19
CA TRP A 88 23.46 4.35 10.56
C TRP A 88 24.81 4.25 11.25
N GLU A 89 25.16 5.23 12.10
CA GLU A 89 26.30 5.06 12.98
C GLU A 89 25.90 4.15 14.15
N PRO A 90 26.58 3.02 14.36
CA PRO A 90 26.57 2.35 15.64
C PRO A 90 27.39 3.20 16.60
N GLU A 91 26.75 3.81 17.59
CA GLU A 91 27.38 4.50 18.72
C GLU A 91 28.23 5.75 18.39
N GLY A 92 27.55 6.91 18.33
CA GLY A 92 27.97 8.04 19.17
C GLY A 92 28.74 9.21 18.55
N THR A 93 29.02 9.29 17.25
CA THR A 93 29.76 10.46 16.72
C THR A 93 29.19 10.99 15.41
N ILE A 94 28.14 11.80 15.45
CA ILE A 94 27.56 12.45 14.26
C ILE A 94 28.64 13.10 13.40
N THR A 95 29.02 12.45 12.31
CA THR A 95 29.90 13.03 11.30
C THR A 95 29.06 14.02 10.48
N ALA A 96 29.28 15.32 10.70
CA ALA A 96 28.59 16.38 9.99
C ALA A 96 28.91 16.31 8.48
N GLY A 97 27.96 15.79 7.68
CA GLY A 97 28.11 15.68 6.22
C GLY A 97 27.09 14.78 5.53
N LEU A 98 26.37 13.93 6.27
CA LEU A 98 25.44 12.96 5.69
C LEU A 98 24.00 13.44 5.85
N THR A 99 23.33 13.65 4.72
CA THR A 99 21.95 14.13 4.68
C THR A 99 21.00 12.98 4.99
N THR A 100 20.02 13.20 5.87
CA THR A 100 18.91 12.26 6.12
C THR A 100 17.99 12.08 4.91
N THR A 101 18.20 12.91 3.87
CA THR A 101 17.50 12.89 2.61
C THR A 101 18.24 12.05 1.58
N PRO A 102 17.55 11.15 0.85
CA PRO A 102 18.13 10.48 -0.30
C PRO A 102 18.61 11.49 -1.35
N ARG A 103 19.71 11.14 -2.02
CA ARG A 103 20.19 11.87 -3.19
C ARG A 103 19.13 11.89 -4.30
N ALA A 104 18.70 13.07 -4.71
CA ALA A 104 17.71 13.27 -5.78
C ALA A 104 18.16 12.67 -7.12
N ASP A 105 19.47 12.68 -7.37
CA ASP A 105 20.10 12.15 -8.59
C ASP A 105 20.50 10.66 -8.47
N CYS A 106 20.12 9.96 -7.40
CA CYS A 106 20.54 8.57 -7.21
C CYS A 106 19.92 7.66 -8.28
N PRO A 107 20.71 6.99 -9.14
CA PRO A 107 20.17 6.14 -10.19
C PRO A 107 19.43 4.90 -9.67
N ALA A 108 19.70 4.49 -8.42
CA ALA A 108 19.06 3.31 -7.83
C ALA A 108 17.66 3.59 -7.26
N CYS A 109 17.45 4.74 -6.62
CA CYS A 109 16.17 5.07 -5.97
C CYS A 109 15.44 6.26 -6.58
N GLY A 110 16.07 6.99 -7.51
CA GLY A 110 15.52 8.20 -8.14
C GLY A 110 15.14 9.30 -7.14
N GLY A 111 15.85 9.41 -6.02
CA GLY A 111 15.51 10.31 -4.92
C GLY A 111 14.41 9.82 -3.97
N GLY A 112 13.80 8.65 -4.19
CA GLY A 112 12.75 8.13 -3.32
C GLY A 112 13.23 7.46 -2.03
N GLY A 113 14.53 7.19 -1.91
CA GLY A 113 15.14 6.57 -0.73
C GLY A 113 14.88 5.07 -0.56
N TRP A 114 14.13 4.46 -1.48
CA TRP A 114 13.89 3.02 -1.57
C TRP A 114 14.26 2.53 -2.96
N TYR A 115 14.90 1.36 -3.04
CA TYR A 115 15.06 0.65 -4.30
C TYR A 115 14.27 -0.65 -4.24
N TYR A 116 13.67 -1.01 -5.37
CA TYR A 116 12.82 -2.18 -5.52
C TYR A 116 13.60 -3.30 -6.23
N TYR A 117 13.52 -4.52 -5.72
CA TYR A 117 14.31 -5.65 -6.19
C TYR A 117 13.53 -6.97 -6.11
N SER A 118 14.06 -8.03 -6.74
CA SER A 118 13.45 -9.38 -6.76
C SER A 118 11.98 -9.37 -7.16
N SER A 119 11.69 -8.76 -8.31
CA SER A 119 10.35 -8.76 -8.91
C SER A 119 9.86 -10.18 -9.16
N GLN A 120 8.66 -10.50 -8.68
CA GLN A 120 8.02 -11.79 -8.86
C GLN A 120 6.51 -11.64 -8.99
N THR A 121 5.89 -12.46 -9.83
CA THR A 121 4.42 -12.52 -9.93
C THR A 121 3.90 -13.40 -8.81
N ILE A 122 2.98 -12.86 -8.01
CA ILE A 122 2.29 -13.58 -6.93
C ILE A 122 0.79 -13.37 -7.05
N ARG A 123 0.02 -14.17 -6.31
CA ARG A 123 -1.41 -13.93 -6.14
C ARG A 123 -1.69 -13.15 -4.88
N ALA A 124 -2.47 -12.08 -5.01
CA ALA A 124 -2.88 -11.26 -3.88
C ALA A 124 -4.38 -10.95 -3.96
N LEU A 125 -5.03 -10.94 -2.81
CA LEU A 125 -6.38 -10.44 -2.67
C LEU A 125 -6.30 -8.95 -2.30
N ILE A 126 -6.72 -8.08 -3.20
CA ILE A 126 -6.77 -6.63 -3.00
C ILE A 126 -8.22 -6.23 -2.77
N LEU A 127 -8.53 -5.79 -1.56
CA LEU A 127 -9.86 -5.40 -1.10
C LEU A 127 -9.88 -3.92 -0.70
N GLN A 128 -11.07 -3.35 -0.69
CA GLN A 128 -11.33 -2.01 -0.13
C GLN A 128 -10.37 -0.94 -0.67
N SER A 129 -10.40 -0.68 -1.98
CA SER A 129 -9.77 0.52 -2.53
C SER A 129 -10.58 1.74 -2.08
N THR A 130 -10.22 2.32 -0.94
CA THR A 130 -10.82 3.58 -0.48
C THR A 130 -10.01 4.72 -1.07
N GLY A 131 -10.62 5.44 -2.01
CA GLY A 131 -10.11 6.74 -2.44
C GLY A 131 -10.81 7.82 -1.63
N GLN A 132 -10.12 8.47 -0.70
CA GLN A 132 -10.64 9.73 -0.19
C GLN A 132 -10.20 10.81 -1.17
N THR A 133 -11.14 11.39 -1.92
CA THR A 133 -10.82 12.54 -2.76
C THR A 133 -10.56 13.71 -1.83
N VAL A 134 -9.29 14.08 -1.66
CA VAL A 134 -8.95 15.33 -0.98
C VAL A 134 -8.92 16.40 -2.05
N LEU A 135 -10.01 17.15 -2.15
CA LEU A 135 -10.08 18.37 -2.93
C LEU A 135 -9.32 19.46 -2.18
N ASP A 136 -8.03 19.61 -2.45
CA ASP A 136 -7.29 20.84 -2.14
C ASP A 136 -7.35 21.75 -3.37
N ALA A 137 -7.45 23.06 -3.15
CA ALA A 137 -7.56 24.11 -4.18
C ALA A 137 -6.40 24.11 -5.19
N ARG A 138 -5.34 23.34 -4.95
CA ARG A 138 -4.14 23.25 -5.80
C ARG A 138 -3.86 21.88 -6.38
N PHE A 139 -4.39 20.79 -5.80
CA PHE A 139 -4.12 19.43 -6.24
C PHE A 139 -5.30 18.50 -5.98
N LEU A 140 -5.66 17.72 -7.00
CA LEU A 140 -6.48 16.53 -6.82
C LEU A 140 -5.54 15.43 -6.30
N SER A 141 -5.50 15.23 -4.99
CA SER A 141 -4.78 14.10 -4.40
C SER A 141 -5.77 12.97 -4.19
N PHE A 142 -5.47 11.81 -4.75
CA PHE A 142 -6.17 10.56 -4.47
C PHE A 142 -5.28 9.70 -3.57
N PRO A 143 -5.17 9.98 -2.26
CA PRO A 143 -4.67 8.98 -1.32
C PRO A 143 -5.68 7.83 -1.34
N GLY A 144 -5.38 6.84 -2.17
CA GLY A 144 -6.08 5.58 -2.20
C GLY A 144 -5.34 4.60 -1.30
N SER A 145 -6.06 3.96 -0.40
CA SER A 145 -5.54 2.81 0.34
C SER A 145 -6.24 1.55 -0.10
N ALA A 146 -5.57 0.41 0.00
CA ALA A 146 -6.15 -0.90 -0.24
C ALA A 146 -5.72 -1.87 0.85
N ALA A 147 -6.66 -2.70 1.32
CA ALA A 147 -6.34 -3.85 2.15
C ALA A 147 -5.82 -4.96 1.24
N ILE A 148 -4.62 -5.45 1.52
CA ILE A 148 -3.92 -6.43 0.71
C ILE A 148 -3.68 -7.66 1.55
N THR A 149 -4.10 -8.82 1.04
CA THR A 149 -3.81 -10.13 1.62
C THR A 149 -2.99 -10.97 0.65
N THR A 150 -1.88 -11.54 1.11
CA THR A 150 -1.01 -12.42 0.31
C THR A 150 -0.85 -13.77 0.98
N LEU A 151 -0.46 -14.77 0.19
CA LEU A 151 -0.18 -16.11 0.69
C LEU A 151 1.04 -16.10 1.63
N PRO A 152 1.14 -17.05 2.59
CA PRO A 152 2.25 -17.06 3.55
C PRO A 152 3.64 -17.25 2.93
N GLU A 153 3.74 -17.85 1.74
CA GLU A 153 4.98 -18.01 0.97
C GLU A 153 5.48 -16.65 0.41
N HIS A 154 4.67 -15.61 0.49
CA HIS A 154 4.95 -14.27 -0.01
C HIS A 154 5.00 -13.26 1.14
N PRO A 155 6.08 -13.25 1.93
CA PRO A 155 6.15 -12.47 3.16
C PRO A 155 6.40 -10.99 2.89
N ILE A 156 5.34 -10.29 2.48
CA ILE A 156 5.34 -8.85 2.26
C ILE A 156 5.81 -8.11 3.52
N LYS A 157 6.46 -6.97 3.33
CA LYS A 157 6.91 -6.08 4.41
C LYS A 157 6.58 -4.62 4.09
N PRO A 158 6.66 -3.72 5.09
CA PRO A 158 6.58 -2.29 4.82
C PRO A 158 7.52 -1.86 3.70
N PHE A 159 7.01 -0.94 2.88
CA PHE A 159 7.60 -0.39 1.67
C PHE A 159 7.65 -1.31 0.45
N ASP A 160 7.35 -2.60 0.55
CA ASP A 160 7.22 -3.45 -0.64
C ASP A 160 6.16 -2.90 -1.59
N ARG A 161 6.38 -3.11 -2.89
CA ARG A 161 5.49 -2.62 -3.94
C ARG A 161 4.74 -3.75 -4.62
N LEU A 162 3.44 -3.54 -4.85
CA LEU A 162 2.54 -4.46 -5.50
C LEU A 162 1.85 -3.75 -6.66
N THR A 163 2.00 -4.29 -7.86
CA THR A 163 1.38 -3.75 -9.08
C THR A 163 0.48 -4.82 -9.70
N PRO A 164 -0.85 -4.67 -9.67
CA PRO A 164 -1.74 -5.60 -10.35
C PRO A 164 -1.43 -5.65 -11.84
N THR A 165 -1.33 -6.86 -12.38
CA THR A 165 -0.98 -7.07 -13.79
C THR A 165 -2.18 -6.87 -14.71
N GLN A 166 -3.37 -7.24 -14.22
CA GLN A 166 -4.64 -7.25 -14.95
C GLN A 166 -5.64 -6.18 -14.49
N ALA A 167 -5.29 -5.36 -13.50
CA ALA A 167 -6.15 -4.26 -13.06
C ALA A 167 -5.70 -2.95 -13.71
N TYR A 168 -6.67 -2.26 -14.29
CA TYR A 168 -6.48 -0.96 -14.92
C TYR A 168 -7.31 0.08 -14.19
N TRP A 169 -6.80 1.31 -14.14
CA TRP A 169 -7.51 2.43 -13.58
C TRP A 169 -7.37 3.65 -14.46
N ARG A 170 -8.46 4.39 -14.66
CA ARG A 170 -8.46 5.71 -15.27
C ARG A 170 -8.09 6.76 -14.23
N TYR A 171 -7.06 7.52 -14.53
CA TYR A 171 -6.54 8.59 -13.69
C TYR A 171 -6.57 9.90 -14.45
N THR A 172 -6.85 10.98 -13.72
CA THR A 172 -6.84 12.33 -14.26
C THR A 172 -5.83 13.18 -13.51
N GLU A 173 -4.94 13.85 -14.24
CA GLU A 173 -4.04 14.83 -13.65
C GLU A 173 -3.73 15.96 -14.61
N THR A 174 -3.28 17.09 -14.05
CA THR A 174 -2.75 18.20 -14.82
C THR A 174 -1.24 18.27 -14.60
N ARG A 175 -0.47 18.31 -15.68
CA ARG A 175 0.99 18.42 -15.66
C ARG A 175 1.46 19.49 -16.63
N GLN A 176 2.54 20.17 -16.29
CA GLN A 176 3.20 21.08 -17.19
C GLN A 176 3.96 20.28 -18.26
N HIS A 177 3.92 20.73 -19.51
CA HIS A 177 4.73 20.21 -20.58
C HIS A 177 6.19 20.62 -20.35
N THR A 178 7.08 19.66 -20.14
CA THR A 178 8.49 19.92 -19.78
C THR A 178 9.47 19.66 -20.92
N GLY A 179 9.01 19.08 -22.03
CA GLY A 179 9.86 18.80 -23.19
C GLY A 179 9.36 17.59 -23.99
N THR A 180 10.26 17.04 -24.81
CA THR A 180 9.92 16.00 -25.81
C THR A 180 9.42 14.69 -25.19
N SER A 181 9.91 14.32 -24.01
CA SER A 181 9.50 13.10 -23.32
C SER A 181 9.45 13.31 -21.82
N TYR A 182 8.38 12.85 -21.18
CA TYR A 182 8.24 12.87 -19.73
C TYR A 182 7.19 11.85 -19.27
N SER A 183 7.23 11.53 -17.99
CA SER A 183 6.28 10.60 -17.35
C SER A 183 5.18 11.37 -16.62
N LEU A 184 3.98 10.81 -16.67
CA LEU A 184 2.89 11.19 -15.77
C LEU A 184 3.13 10.55 -14.38
N ARG A 185 2.28 10.87 -13.39
CA ARG A 185 2.41 10.31 -12.03
C ARG A 185 2.38 8.78 -12.03
N TYR A 186 1.53 8.21 -12.88
CA TYR A 186 1.49 6.77 -13.11
C TYR A 186 1.85 6.48 -14.57
N PRO A 187 2.65 5.43 -14.84
CA PRO A 187 2.95 5.07 -16.21
C PRO A 187 1.70 4.69 -16.98
N VAL A 188 1.55 5.30 -18.15
CA VAL A 188 0.42 5.07 -19.04
C VAL A 188 0.51 3.66 -19.59
N VAL A 189 -0.62 2.97 -19.64
CA VAL A 189 -0.73 1.61 -20.17
C VAL A 189 -1.77 1.58 -21.26
N ASP A 190 -1.34 1.13 -22.43
CA ASP A 190 -2.24 0.84 -23.54
C ASP A 190 -3.08 -0.40 -23.24
N ILE A 191 -4.34 -0.28 -23.59
CA ILE A 191 -5.44 -1.17 -23.25
C ILE A 191 -6.25 -1.31 -24.52
N THR A 192 -6.59 -2.55 -24.83
CA THR A 192 -7.31 -2.87 -26.07
C THR A 192 -8.76 -3.17 -25.70
N TYR A 193 -9.68 -2.42 -26.30
CA TYR A 193 -11.11 -2.61 -26.10
C TYR A 193 -11.81 -2.85 -27.41
N THR A 194 -12.88 -3.62 -27.30
CA THR A 194 -13.90 -3.71 -28.33
C THR A 194 -14.92 -2.61 -28.06
N VAL A 195 -15.03 -1.65 -28.97
CA VAL A 195 -16.02 -0.56 -28.92
C VAL A 195 -16.92 -0.62 -30.15
N GLY A 196 -18.11 -0.04 -30.07
CA GLY A 196 -18.94 0.15 -31.26
C GLY A 196 -18.32 1.24 -32.15
N THR A 197 -18.46 1.11 -33.47
CA THR A 197 -18.04 2.17 -34.40
C THR A 197 -18.92 3.41 -34.24
N GLU A 198 -18.39 4.57 -34.61
CA GLU A 198 -19.14 5.83 -34.57
C GLU A 198 -20.37 5.81 -35.49
N ALA A 199 -20.28 5.14 -36.64
CA ALA A 199 -21.38 5.02 -37.61
C ALA A 199 -22.47 4.03 -37.16
N ASP A 200 -22.09 2.94 -36.48
CA ASP A 200 -23.02 1.95 -35.94
C ASP A 200 -22.46 1.31 -34.65
N PRO A 201 -23.10 1.54 -33.49
CA PRO A 201 -22.63 0.96 -32.22
C PRO A 201 -22.76 -0.57 -32.14
N LYS A 202 -23.44 -1.21 -33.10
CA LYS A 202 -23.54 -2.68 -33.20
C LYS A 202 -22.39 -3.30 -34.00
N VAL A 203 -21.70 -2.51 -34.82
CA VAL A 203 -20.48 -2.94 -35.50
C VAL A 203 -19.32 -2.67 -34.55
N TYR A 204 -18.56 -3.71 -34.23
CA TYR A 204 -17.47 -3.61 -33.28
C TYR A 204 -16.13 -3.34 -33.97
N GLU A 205 -15.35 -2.45 -33.41
CA GLU A 205 -13.95 -2.23 -33.74
C GLU A 205 -13.05 -2.39 -32.52
N THR A 206 -11.79 -2.69 -32.76
CA THR A 206 -10.78 -2.81 -31.72
C THR A 206 -9.96 -1.52 -31.66
N VAL A 207 -9.99 -0.87 -30.50
CA VAL A 207 -9.22 0.36 -30.24
C VAL A 207 -8.21 0.11 -29.14
N THR A 208 -6.95 0.43 -29.42
CA THR A 208 -5.86 0.40 -28.46
C THR A 208 -5.41 1.82 -28.16
N ARG A 209 -5.60 2.27 -26.91
CA ARG A 209 -5.14 3.60 -26.45
C ARG A 209 -4.95 3.62 -24.94
N GLY A 210 -3.94 4.31 -24.46
CA GLY A 210 -3.70 4.53 -23.03
C GLY A 210 -4.20 5.90 -22.57
N VAL A 211 -4.22 6.89 -23.46
CA VAL A 211 -4.75 8.24 -23.19
C VAL A 211 -6.11 8.40 -23.86
N TRP A 212 -7.09 8.82 -23.07
CA TRP A 212 -8.47 9.01 -23.51
C TRP A 212 -8.78 10.46 -23.84
N ASN A 213 -8.21 11.39 -23.10
CA ASN A 213 -8.34 12.81 -23.36
C ASN A 213 -7.06 13.55 -22.95
N CYS A 214 -6.63 14.51 -23.76
CA CYS A 214 -5.55 15.41 -23.43
C CYS A 214 -5.90 16.80 -23.97
N ILE A 215 -6.04 17.78 -23.08
CA ILE A 215 -6.37 19.16 -23.46
C ILE A 215 -5.31 20.14 -22.98
N GLU A 216 -5.12 21.21 -23.75
CA GLU A 216 -4.14 22.26 -23.46
C GLU A 216 -4.73 23.47 -22.77
N ALA A 217 -4.02 23.96 -21.78
CA ALA A 217 -4.14 25.30 -21.25
C ALA A 217 -2.77 25.99 -21.35
N ASP A 218 -2.77 27.29 -21.57
CA ASP A 218 -1.54 28.07 -21.61
C ASP A 218 -0.84 28.12 -20.23
N SER A 219 0.34 28.73 -20.18
CA SER A 219 1.10 28.93 -18.94
C SER A 219 0.33 29.68 -17.82
N THR A 220 -0.70 30.46 -18.16
CA THR A 220 -1.58 31.16 -17.19
C THR A 220 -2.72 30.28 -16.68
N GLY A 221 -2.98 29.15 -17.34
CA GLY A 221 -4.04 28.21 -17.02
C GLY A 221 -5.33 28.42 -17.80
N GLN A 222 -5.33 29.26 -18.85
CA GLN A 222 -6.48 29.42 -19.73
C GLN A 222 -6.49 28.32 -20.80
N VAL A 223 -7.62 27.61 -20.92
CA VAL A 223 -7.79 26.57 -21.96
C VAL A 223 -7.65 27.19 -23.34
N ILE A 224 -6.82 26.57 -24.19
CA ILE A 224 -6.59 27.00 -25.57
C ILE A 224 -7.68 26.39 -26.44
N TYR A 225 -8.30 27.21 -27.30
CA TYR A 225 -9.34 26.78 -28.24
C TYR A 225 -8.86 26.89 -29.69
N VAL A 226 -9.22 25.90 -30.51
CA VAL A 226 -8.99 25.87 -31.96
C VAL A 226 -10.33 25.60 -32.64
N ALA A 227 -10.74 26.48 -33.56
CA ALA A 227 -12.03 26.40 -34.26
C ALA A 227 -13.25 26.24 -33.31
N GLY A 228 -13.20 26.89 -32.14
CA GLY A 228 -14.31 26.89 -31.17
C GLY A 228 -14.35 25.68 -30.23
N SER A 229 -13.41 24.74 -30.32
CA SER A 229 -13.30 23.60 -29.40
C SER A 229 -11.97 23.63 -28.63
N PRO A 230 -11.88 23.07 -27.40
CA PRO A 230 -10.62 22.94 -26.69
C PRO A 230 -9.57 22.24 -27.56
N LYS A 231 -8.34 22.74 -27.59
CA LYS A 231 -7.25 22.10 -28.32
C LYS A 231 -6.94 20.76 -27.67
N GLN A 232 -7.19 19.68 -28.42
CA GLN A 232 -7.00 18.31 -27.95
C GLN A 232 -5.80 17.66 -28.62
N TYR A 233 -5.17 16.74 -27.89
CA TYR A 233 -4.09 15.90 -28.40
C TYR A 233 -4.50 14.43 -28.38
N VAL A 234 -4.24 13.74 -29.48
CA VAL A 234 -4.62 12.35 -29.72
C VAL A 234 -3.39 11.46 -29.76
N GLN A 235 -3.41 10.37 -28.98
CA GLN A 235 -2.36 9.35 -29.00
C GLN A 235 -2.27 8.70 -30.39
N GLY A 236 -1.04 8.51 -30.88
CA GLY A 236 -0.74 8.00 -32.22
C GLY A 236 -0.74 9.08 -33.31
N VAL A 237 -1.30 10.27 -33.03
CA VAL A 237 -1.30 11.42 -33.95
C VAL A 237 -0.34 12.49 -33.46
N ASN A 238 -0.51 12.96 -32.22
CA ASN A 238 0.28 14.06 -31.66
C ASN A 238 1.44 13.57 -30.78
N PHE A 239 1.26 12.41 -30.12
CA PHE A 239 2.27 11.80 -29.26
C PHE A 239 2.12 10.28 -29.24
N THR A 240 3.13 9.58 -28.74
CA THR A 240 3.13 8.13 -28.51
C THR A 240 3.40 7.82 -27.05
N ILE A 241 3.06 6.61 -26.62
CA ILE A 241 3.40 6.09 -25.29
C ILE A 241 4.59 5.15 -25.44
N THR A 242 5.64 5.36 -24.65
CA THR A 242 6.81 4.47 -24.66
C THR A 242 6.48 3.15 -23.96
N ALA A 243 7.32 2.12 -24.15
CA ALA A 243 7.18 0.85 -23.43
C ALA A 243 7.20 1.01 -21.89
N GLY A 244 7.83 2.07 -21.39
CA GLY A 244 7.85 2.43 -19.97
C GLY A 244 6.66 3.25 -19.49
N GLY A 245 5.68 3.54 -20.36
CA GLY A 245 4.49 4.32 -20.07
C GLY A 245 4.71 5.83 -19.97
N ALA A 246 5.80 6.34 -20.56
CA ALA A 246 6.07 7.78 -20.67
C ALA A 246 5.46 8.36 -21.95
N ILE A 247 5.12 9.65 -21.93
CA ILE A 247 4.65 10.40 -23.10
C ILE A 247 5.86 10.76 -23.98
N ASN A 248 5.75 10.57 -25.28
CA ASN A 248 6.75 10.98 -26.27
C ASN A 248 6.11 11.78 -27.41
N TRP A 249 6.50 13.05 -27.52
CA TRP A 249 5.98 14.03 -28.47
C TRP A 249 6.72 14.06 -29.82
N THR A 250 7.69 13.18 -30.05
CA THR A 250 8.54 13.19 -31.25
C THR A 250 7.75 13.18 -32.57
N ILE A 251 6.56 12.54 -32.60
CA ILE A 251 5.72 12.47 -33.81
C ILE A 251 4.88 13.75 -34.06
N GLY A 252 4.74 14.62 -33.05
CA GLY A 252 3.82 15.76 -33.09
C GLY A 252 4.29 16.95 -33.94
N GLY A 253 5.59 17.04 -34.25
CA GLY A 253 6.15 18.12 -35.07
C GLY A 253 5.80 19.52 -34.56
N ALA A 254 5.22 20.37 -35.42
CA ALA A 254 4.79 21.72 -35.06
C ALA A 254 3.52 21.75 -34.18
N SER A 255 2.86 20.61 -33.96
CA SER A 255 1.67 20.49 -33.11
C SER A 255 2.00 20.09 -31.67
N VAL A 256 3.28 20.03 -31.29
CA VAL A 256 3.68 19.78 -29.90
C VAL A 256 3.32 21.00 -29.03
N PRO A 257 2.81 20.79 -27.81
CA PRO A 257 2.59 21.85 -26.82
C PRO A 257 3.82 22.74 -26.60
N THR A 258 3.61 24.00 -26.25
CA THR A 258 4.76 24.84 -25.87
C THR A 258 5.31 24.36 -24.54
N VAL A 259 6.63 24.31 -24.39
CA VAL A 259 7.24 24.04 -23.07
C VAL A 259 6.77 25.10 -22.09
N GLY A 260 6.18 24.64 -20.98
CA GLY A 260 5.58 25.50 -19.97
C GLY A 260 4.04 25.53 -19.98
N ASP A 261 3.39 25.09 -21.05
CA ASP A 261 1.94 24.95 -21.11
C ASP A 261 1.46 23.81 -20.19
N ARG A 262 0.20 23.88 -19.77
CA ARG A 262 -0.41 22.90 -18.86
C ARG A 262 -1.29 21.97 -19.66
N LEU A 263 -1.14 20.68 -19.41
CA LEU A 263 -1.89 19.62 -20.08
C LEU A 263 -2.71 18.87 -19.05
N SER A 264 -4.01 18.77 -19.27
CA SER A 264 -4.89 17.91 -18.48
C SER A 264 -5.03 16.57 -19.18
N TRP A 265 -4.71 15.50 -18.47
CA TRP A 265 -4.64 14.13 -18.98
C TRP A 265 -5.73 13.29 -18.33
N ASP A 266 -6.51 12.58 -19.13
CA ASP A 266 -7.29 11.40 -18.71
C ASP A 266 -6.68 10.18 -19.38
N TYR A 267 -6.11 9.29 -18.58
CA TYR A 267 -5.33 8.17 -19.08
C TYR A 267 -5.51 6.94 -18.21
N THR A 268 -5.15 5.78 -18.75
CA THR A 268 -5.16 4.52 -18.02
C THR A 268 -3.78 4.14 -17.55
N CYS A 269 -3.71 3.67 -16.32
CA CYS A 269 -2.51 3.17 -15.69
C CYS A 269 -2.79 1.87 -14.94
N ARG A 270 -1.72 1.21 -14.47
CA ARG A 270 -1.80 0.16 -13.46
C ARG A 270 -1.59 0.80 -12.09
N PRO A 271 -2.52 0.64 -11.13
CA PRO A 271 -2.29 1.12 -9.77
C PRO A 271 -1.05 0.42 -9.21
N ARG A 272 -0.28 1.16 -8.41
CA ARG A 272 0.85 0.61 -7.66
C ARG A 272 0.58 0.86 -6.20
N TYR A 273 0.70 -0.15 -5.38
CA TYR A 273 0.51 -0.03 -3.94
C TYR A 273 1.84 -0.25 -3.25
N VAL A 274 2.24 0.71 -2.42
CA VAL A 274 3.36 0.56 -1.49
C VAL A 274 2.79 0.21 -0.13
N ILE A 275 3.24 -0.90 0.43
CA ILE A 275 2.82 -1.35 1.76
C ILE A 275 3.25 -0.32 2.80
N LYS A 276 2.30 0.22 3.58
CA LYS A 276 2.60 1.18 4.66
C LYS A 276 2.53 0.53 6.02
N THR A 277 1.47 -0.23 6.25
CA THR A 277 1.17 -0.80 7.56
C THR A 277 0.86 -2.28 7.41
N MET A 278 1.39 -3.09 8.32
CA MET A 278 0.96 -4.49 8.45
C MET A 278 0.04 -4.62 9.65
N ARG A 279 -1.09 -5.29 9.50
CA ARG A 279 -2.03 -5.49 10.62
C ARG A 279 -1.47 -6.44 11.67
N PHE A 280 -0.70 -7.42 11.22
CA PHE A 280 -0.01 -8.38 12.08
C PHE A 280 1.47 -8.44 11.69
N LEU A 281 2.34 -8.09 12.63
CA LEU A 281 3.80 -8.21 12.44
C LEU A 281 4.28 -9.65 12.60
N HIS A 282 3.56 -10.45 13.38
CA HIS A 282 3.87 -11.86 13.58
C HIS A 282 3.54 -12.66 12.32
N ARG A 283 4.56 -13.32 11.77
CA ARG A 283 4.49 -14.09 10.51
C ARG A 283 4.15 -15.56 10.70
N GLN A 284 4.28 -16.04 11.93
CA GLN A 284 4.02 -17.41 12.32
C GLN A 284 3.29 -17.38 13.66
N THR A 285 2.21 -18.15 13.76
CA THR A 285 1.53 -18.41 15.03
C THR A 285 1.65 -19.89 15.35
N PHE A 286 1.85 -20.20 16.63
CA PHE A 286 1.82 -21.56 17.12
C PHE A 286 0.41 -21.86 17.61
N PHE A 287 -0.20 -22.92 17.09
CA PHE A 287 -1.39 -23.49 17.73
C PHE A 287 -0.95 -24.68 18.59
N VAL A 288 -1.50 -24.76 19.80
CA VAL A 288 -1.32 -25.93 20.65
C VAL A 288 -2.37 -26.94 20.22
N GLU A 289 -1.99 -27.85 19.34
CA GLU A 289 -2.82 -29.03 19.08
C GLU A 289 -2.72 -29.92 20.32
N SER A 290 -3.88 -30.38 20.81
CA SER A 290 -4.09 -31.02 22.11
C SER A 290 -2.90 -31.87 22.59
N GLY A 291 -2.03 -31.25 23.41
CA GLY A 291 -1.28 -31.95 24.45
C GLY A 291 0.22 -32.18 24.27
N ARG A 292 0.92 -31.77 23.19
CA ARG A 292 2.41 -31.69 23.18
C ARG A 292 3.09 -31.20 21.89
N ASN A 293 2.39 -31.07 20.77
CA ASN A 293 3.01 -30.68 19.51
C ASN A 293 2.60 -29.26 19.10
N HIS A 294 3.58 -28.36 19.07
CA HIS A 294 3.43 -27.04 18.46
C HIS A 294 3.59 -27.20 16.95
N ALA A 295 2.47 -27.31 16.22
CA ALA A 295 2.50 -27.15 14.78
C ALA A 295 2.50 -25.66 14.44
N THR A 296 3.48 -25.21 13.67
CA THR A 296 3.48 -23.87 13.09
C THR A 296 2.50 -23.83 11.93
N SER A 297 1.47 -23.01 12.04
CA SER A 297 0.60 -22.72 10.88
C SER A 297 1.03 -21.37 10.31
N PRO A 298 1.54 -21.32 9.07
CA PRO A 298 1.86 -20.06 8.44
C PRO A 298 0.54 -19.33 8.12
N LEU A 299 0.45 -18.04 8.47
CA LEU A 299 -0.75 -17.24 8.27
C LEU A 299 -0.59 -16.34 7.03
N PRO A 300 -1.67 -16.11 6.26
CA PRO A 300 -1.65 -15.13 5.19
C PRO A 300 -1.27 -13.74 5.72
N HIS A 301 -0.51 -12.98 4.93
CA HIS A 301 -0.06 -11.67 5.33
C HIS A 301 -1.07 -10.61 4.96
N GLN A 302 -1.57 -9.88 5.96
CA GLN A 302 -2.46 -8.74 5.77
C GLN A 302 -1.76 -7.41 5.96
N ALA A 303 -1.89 -6.54 4.98
CA ALA A 303 -1.31 -5.22 4.98
C ALA A 303 -2.29 -4.18 4.43
N VAL A 304 -1.96 -2.91 4.66
CA VAL A 304 -2.57 -1.77 4.01
C VAL A 304 -1.52 -1.17 3.09
N GLY A 305 -1.83 -1.16 1.79
CA GLY A 305 -1.04 -0.49 0.77
C GLY A 305 -1.63 0.88 0.46
N GLU A 306 -0.77 1.88 0.27
CA GLU A 306 -1.16 3.19 -0.28
C GLU A 306 -0.74 3.28 -1.73
N LEU A 307 -1.50 4.03 -2.53
CA LEU A 307 -1.14 4.28 -3.92
C LEU A 307 0.20 5.02 -4.03
N ASP A 308 1.13 4.39 -4.73
CA ASP A 308 2.46 4.90 -5.02
C ASP A 308 2.39 5.87 -6.20
N GLY A 309 2.11 7.14 -5.92
CA GLY A 309 2.33 8.20 -6.91
C GLY A 309 3.82 8.32 -7.16
N ILE A 310 4.31 7.91 -8.33
CA ILE A 310 5.71 8.08 -8.68
C ILE A 310 5.99 9.58 -8.73
N GLY A 311 6.80 10.08 -7.80
CA GLY A 311 7.36 11.43 -7.80
C GLY A 311 6.37 12.55 -7.45
N SER A 312 6.40 12.96 -6.18
CA SER A 312 6.55 14.40 -5.88
C SER A 312 8.00 14.80 -6.10
#